data_AF-A0A822ATC5-F1
#
_entry.id   AF-A0A822ATC5-F1
#
_cell.length_a   1.000
_cell.length_b   1.000
_cell.length_c   1.000
_cell.angle_alpha   90.00
_cell.angle_beta   90.00
_cell.angle_gamma   90.00
#
_symmetry.space_group_name_H-M   'P 1'
#
loop_
_entity.id
_entity.type
_entity.pdbx_description
1 polymer ?
#
loop_
_entity_poly.entity_id
_entity_poly.type
_entity_poly.pdbx_seq_one_letter_code
_entity_poly.pdbx_strand_id
1 'polypeptide(L)'
;NIVPRISTYVYVVKERAKNPPDDLSVDESAAIALYTMEWGPYTESLYYILNNTLRSEDRKSLKPWFLYLKLICTALSRLPSINLTVCCPVEDIIESEHEKYEVGKRLVWWSFVSCYRSDDTFQNDYVLGQTGTRTFFIIDCMAGKDIGKHSYYRRENEVLLLPATYLEVISYDSVENNLHVIYLQEIESSHVLLEPVSSEKESRSLRKMSSWKSKVRTPIIFATALERYRTARLNEWILRCKSDSDAYLNGQHLTKYGVQVVVEQLLIDKHCRVLFVMESHMTPEGALIISEALRNNDTLVKLFLSHNKLGDDGTKFLARALSCDNNSTLRELSLCHNGITDQGAEDLARMLASNETLTHLWLGSNKISDLGLERLCEVLISKNKTLQVLSLEWNRFRSYTKFNILVDMLEQNESLMLLNLENCQLFRHGVEQLIDSAKKKENFELLIN
;
A
#
# COMPACT_ATOMS: atom_id res chain seq x y z
N ASN A 1 -33.49 15.66 -33.16
CA ASN A 1 -32.23 15.94 -32.45
C ASN A 1 -31.88 14.75 -31.60
N ILE A 2 -30.67 14.20 -31.80
CA ILE A 2 -30.18 13.02 -31.09
C ILE A 2 -29.95 13.32 -29.60
N VAL A 3 -29.54 14.55 -29.31
CA VAL A 3 -29.42 15.08 -27.96
C VAL A 3 -30.55 16.08 -27.69
N PRO A 4 -31.43 15.84 -26.71
CA PRO A 4 -32.50 16.75 -26.35
C PRO A 4 -31.96 18.13 -25.94
N ARG A 5 -32.66 19.21 -26.35
CA ARG A 5 -32.37 20.60 -25.93
C ARG A 5 -30.92 21.09 -26.18
N ILE A 6 -30.18 20.41 -27.07
CA ILE A 6 -28.76 20.69 -27.32
C ILE A 6 -28.46 22.14 -27.69
N SER A 7 -29.36 22.82 -28.41
CA SER A 7 -29.19 24.23 -28.78
C SER A 7 -29.10 25.17 -27.57
N THR A 8 -29.85 24.89 -26.51
CA THR A 8 -29.80 25.65 -25.25
C THR A 8 -28.43 25.49 -24.59
N TYR A 9 -27.91 24.27 -24.50
CA TYR A 9 -26.63 24.01 -23.86
C TYR A 9 -25.46 24.52 -24.68
N VAL A 10 -25.51 24.41 -26.02
CA VAL A 10 -24.54 25.03 -26.93
C VAL A 10 -24.45 26.53 -26.71
N TYR A 11 -25.60 27.21 -26.55
CA TYR A 11 -25.60 28.64 -26.24
C TYR A 11 -24.87 28.93 -24.91
N VAL A 12 -25.18 28.17 -23.85
CA VAL A 12 -24.55 28.33 -22.53
C VAL A 12 -23.04 28.16 -22.60
N VAL A 13 -22.54 27.11 -23.26
CA VAL A 13 -21.09 26.85 -23.31
C VAL A 13 -20.35 27.86 -24.18
N LYS A 14 -20.97 28.36 -25.27
CA LYS A 14 -20.38 29.41 -26.11
C LYS A 14 -20.27 30.74 -25.36
N GLU A 15 -21.29 31.09 -24.57
CA GLU A 15 -21.24 32.29 -23.73
C GLU A 15 -20.10 32.24 -22.70
N ARG A 16 -19.79 31.06 -22.18
CA ARG A 16 -18.64 30.84 -21.28
C ARG A 16 -17.28 30.82 -22.00
N ALA A 17 -17.26 30.46 -23.28
CA ALA A 17 -16.06 30.30 -24.09
C ALA A 17 -15.72 31.53 -24.95
N LYS A 18 -16.26 32.73 -24.66
CA LYS A 18 -16.02 33.95 -25.46
C LYS A 18 -14.55 34.33 -25.62
N ASN A 19 -13.72 34.04 -24.61
CA ASN A 19 -12.27 34.27 -24.62
C ASN A 19 -11.57 32.98 -24.18
N PRO A 20 -11.48 31.97 -25.07
CA PRO A 20 -10.94 30.67 -24.70
C PRO A 20 -9.41 30.73 -24.54
N PRO A 21 -8.84 29.98 -23.57
CA PRO A 21 -7.39 29.84 -23.43
C PRO A 21 -6.79 28.95 -24.53
N ASP A 22 -5.46 28.79 -24.51
CA ASP A 22 -4.73 27.81 -25.33
C ASP A 22 -4.95 27.93 -26.85
N ASP A 23 -5.23 29.17 -27.32
CA ASP A 23 -5.44 29.55 -28.73
C ASP A 23 -6.57 28.77 -29.44
N LEU A 24 -7.48 28.16 -28.68
CA LEU A 24 -8.66 27.51 -29.26
C LEU A 24 -9.65 28.56 -29.80
N SER A 25 -10.43 28.18 -30.79
CA SER A 25 -11.63 28.94 -31.17
C SER A 25 -12.72 28.79 -30.11
N VAL A 26 -13.70 29.71 -30.13
CA VAL A 26 -14.89 29.63 -29.28
C VAL A 26 -15.59 28.28 -29.42
N ASP A 27 -15.70 27.77 -30.66
CA ASP A 27 -16.38 26.50 -30.94
C ASP A 27 -15.59 25.28 -30.45
N GLU A 28 -14.26 25.30 -30.57
CA GLU A 28 -13.39 24.22 -30.06
C GLU A 28 -13.44 24.15 -28.53
N SER A 29 -13.27 25.29 -27.84
CA SER A 29 -13.36 25.32 -26.37
C SER A 29 -14.78 25.00 -25.88
N ALA A 30 -15.81 25.48 -26.57
CA ALA A 30 -17.20 25.17 -26.23
C ALA A 30 -17.52 23.70 -26.44
N ALA A 31 -16.90 23.02 -27.41
CA ALA A 31 -17.08 21.58 -27.62
C ALA A 31 -16.58 20.76 -26.43
N ILE A 32 -15.42 21.11 -25.85
CA ILE A 32 -14.87 20.47 -24.65
C ILE A 32 -15.76 20.76 -23.43
N ALA A 33 -16.17 22.01 -23.24
CA ALA A 33 -17.09 22.38 -22.17
C ALA A 33 -18.45 21.65 -22.29
N LEU A 34 -18.95 21.46 -23.51
CA LEU A 34 -20.22 20.76 -23.75
C LEU A 34 -20.11 19.26 -23.44
N TYR A 35 -18.95 18.66 -23.68
CA TYR A 35 -18.70 17.26 -23.35
C TYR A 35 -18.67 17.02 -21.83
N THR A 36 -18.09 17.94 -21.07
CA THR A 36 -17.98 17.86 -19.60
C THR A 36 -19.21 18.38 -18.86
N MET A 37 -20.12 19.06 -19.56
CA MET A 37 -21.33 19.58 -18.96
C MET A 37 -22.35 18.47 -18.71
N GLU A 38 -22.74 18.31 -17.45
CA GLU A 38 -23.87 17.46 -17.07
C GLU A 38 -25.16 18.27 -17.00
N TRP A 39 -26.28 17.64 -17.36
CA TRP A 39 -27.60 18.21 -17.15
C TRP A 39 -28.64 17.13 -16.87
N GLY A 40 -29.72 17.52 -16.19
CA GLY A 40 -30.81 16.63 -15.82
C GLY A 40 -31.88 16.53 -16.91
N PRO A 41 -32.36 15.30 -17.25
CA PRO A 41 -31.88 14.00 -16.77
C PRO A 41 -30.49 13.64 -17.32
N TYR A 42 -29.61 13.02 -16.51
CA TYR A 42 -28.23 12.66 -16.92
C TYR A 42 -28.19 11.80 -18.18
N THR A 43 -29.16 10.91 -18.35
CA THR A 43 -29.33 10.05 -19.53
C THR A 43 -29.61 10.83 -20.82
N GLU A 44 -29.98 12.10 -20.71
CA GLU A 44 -30.19 13.02 -21.84
C GLU A 44 -28.97 13.91 -22.11
N SER A 45 -27.90 13.79 -21.32
CA SER A 45 -26.66 14.55 -21.51
C SER A 45 -25.90 14.14 -22.77
N LEU A 46 -25.19 15.10 -23.38
CA LEU A 46 -24.35 14.79 -24.54
C LEU A 46 -23.28 13.76 -24.17
N TYR A 47 -22.67 13.90 -22.98
CA TYR A 47 -21.71 12.92 -22.44
C TYR A 47 -22.27 11.50 -22.49
N TYR A 48 -23.44 11.29 -21.88
CA TYR A 48 -24.04 9.96 -21.75
C TYR A 48 -24.38 9.34 -23.10
N ILE A 49 -25.09 10.09 -23.95
CA ILE A 49 -25.55 9.60 -25.25
C ILE A 49 -24.36 9.34 -26.19
N LEU A 50 -23.38 10.24 -26.23
CA LEU A 50 -22.19 10.08 -27.07
C LEU A 50 -21.37 8.86 -26.63
N ASN A 51 -21.07 8.72 -25.34
CA ASN A 51 -20.26 7.61 -24.86
C ASN A 51 -20.95 6.26 -25.03
N ASN A 52 -22.28 6.19 -24.88
CA ASN A 52 -23.05 4.99 -25.23
C ASN A 52 -23.01 4.68 -26.73
N THR A 53 -23.08 5.70 -27.58
CA THR A 53 -22.96 5.53 -29.03
C THR A 53 -21.55 5.03 -29.41
N LEU A 54 -20.50 5.58 -28.79
CA LEU A 54 -19.10 5.16 -29.02
C LEU A 54 -18.83 3.71 -28.60
N ARG A 55 -19.48 3.24 -27.52
CA ARG A 55 -19.37 1.85 -27.05
C ARG A 55 -20.21 0.86 -27.87
N SER A 56 -21.22 1.33 -28.61
CA SER A 56 -22.09 0.48 -29.43
C SER A 56 -21.35 -0.18 -30.60
N GLU A 57 -21.59 -1.47 -30.81
CA GLU A 57 -21.06 -2.21 -31.96
C GLU A 57 -21.65 -1.72 -33.30
N ASP A 58 -22.85 -1.11 -33.30
CA ASP A 58 -23.43 -0.53 -34.51
C ASP A 58 -22.72 0.77 -34.91
N ARG A 59 -21.70 0.64 -35.76
CA ARG A 59 -20.94 1.77 -36.28
C ARG A 59 -21.77 2.75 -37.13
N LYS A 60 -22.96 2.36 -37.63
CA LYS A 60 -23.82 3.31 -38.38
C LYS A 60 -24.39 4.38 -37.45
N SER A 61 -24.58 4.05 -36.18
CA SER A 61 -25.08 4.98 -35.16
C SER A 61 -24.13 6.17 -34.89
N LEU A 62 -22.85 6.06 -35.27
CA LEU A 62 -21.85 7.13 -35.13
C LEU A 62 -21.93 8.19 -36.22
N LYS A 63 -22.54 7.91 -37.38
CA LYS A 63 -22.58 8.86 -38.51
C LYS A 63 -23.05 10.27 -38.14
N PRO A 64 -24.13 10.44 -37.33
CA PRO A 64 -24.58 11.77 -36.95
C PRO A 64 -23.60 12.54 -36.05
N TRP A 65 -22.68 11.84 -35.38
CA TRP A 65 -21.70 12.42 -34.47
C TRP A 65 -20.43 12.90 -35.16
N PHE A 66 -20.21 12.56 -36.45
CA PHE A 66 -18.94 12.83 -37.13
C PHE A 66 -18.51 14.30 -37.10
N LEU A 67 -19.44 15.25 -37.23
CA LEU A 67 -19.10 16.67 -37.18
C LEU A 67 -18.69 17.10 -35.77
N TYR A 68 -19.38 16.61 -34.74
CA TYR A 68 -19.02 16.90 -33.36
C TYR A 68 -17.71 16.22 -32.96
N LEU A 69 -17.53 14.94 -33.31
CA LEU A 69 -16.30 14.18 -33.09
C LEU A 69 -15.12 14.87 -33.77
N LYS A 70 -15.28 15.30 -35.03
CA LYS A 70 -14.26 16.09 -35.73
C LYS A 70 -13.91 17.35 -34.94
N LEU A 71 -14.91 18.13 -34.51
CA LEU A 71 -14.69 19.37 -33.77
C LEU A 71 -13.94 19.14 -32.45
N ILE A 72 -14.41 18.22 -31.61
CA ILE A 72 -13.78 17.97 -30.30
C ILE A 72 -12.40 17.33 -30.45
N CYS A 73 -12.21 16.40 -31.40
CA CYS A 73 -10.91 15.82 -31.68
C CYS A 73 -9.92 16.87 -32.19
N THR A 74 -10.35 17.77 -33.09
CA THR A 74 -9.53 18.91 -33.52
C THR A 74 -9.15 19.80 -32.34
N ALA A 75 -10.10 20.17 -31.48
CA ALA A 75 -9.83 20.94 -30.27
C ALA A 75 -8.77 20.28 -29.36
N LEU A 76 -8.97 18.98 -29.06
CA LEU A 76 -8.06 18.22 -28.20
C LEU A 76 -6.68 18.00 -28.82
N SER A 77 -6.58 17.90 -30.15
CA SER A 77 -5.29 17.77 -30.85
C SER A 77 -4.41 19.02 -30.70
N ARG A 78 -5.02 20.19 -30.47
CA ARG A 78 -4.31 21.46 -30.26
C ARG A 78 -3.86 21.66 -28.81
N LEU A 79 -4.37 20.85 -27.87
CA LEU A 79 -3.89 20.83 -26.49
C LEU A 79 -2.63 19.97 -26.36
N PRO A 80 -1.68 20.35 -25.50
CA PRO A 80 -0.48 19.56 -25.26
C PRO A 80 -0.83 18.17 -24.74
N SER A 81 -0.14 17.15 -25.24
CA SER A 81 -0.20 15.80 -24.67
C SER A 81 0.65 15.75 -23.40
N ILE A 82 0.09 15.19 -22.33
CA ILE A 82 0.79 15.02 -21.06
C ILE A 82 0.90 13.53 -20.77
N ASN A 83 2.09 13.10 -20.34
CA ASN A 83 2.30 11.76 -19.80
C ASN A 83 2.09 11.82 -18.28
N LEU A 84 1.07 11.12 -17.79
CA LEU A 84 0.76 11.05 -16.37
C LEU A 84 -0.07 9.81 -16.03
N THR A 85 -0.18 9.52 -14.74
CA THR A 85 -1.11 8.52 -14.22
C THR A 85 -2.43 9.19 -13.84
N VAL A 86 -3.53 8.67 -14.35
CA VAL A 86 -4.88 9.15 -14.07
C VAL A 86 -5.72 8.07 -13.39
N CYS A 87 -6.72 8.51 -12.62
CA CYS A 87 -7.69 7.64 -11.99
C CYS A 87 -9.07 7.83 -12.65
N CYS A 88 -9.67 6.72 -13.06
CA CYS A 88 -11.01 6.68 -13.66
C CYS A 88 -11.89 5.72 -12.84
N PRO A 89 -12.86 6.21 -12.04
CA PRO A 89 -13.86 5.36 -11.42
C PRO A 89 -14.77 4.77 -12.49
N VAL A 90 -15.22 3.52 -12.31
CA VAL A 90 -16.12 2.83 -13.24
C VAL A 90 -17.19 2.07 -12.47
N GLU A 91 -18.44 2.15 -12.95
CA GLU A 91 -19.60 1.51 -12.33
C GLU A 91 -19.61 -0.02 -12.55
N ASP A 92 -19.68 -0.79 -11.47
CA ASP A 92 -20.14 -2.20 -11.41
C ASP A 92 -19.52 -3.22 -12.38
N ILE A 93 -18.25 -3.11 -12.77
CA ILE A 93 -17.71 -3.96 -13.85
C ILE A 93 -17.30 -5.40 -13.44
N ILE A 94 -16.96 -5.71 -12.20
CA ILE A 94 -15.98 -6.82 -12.03
C ILE A 94 -16.55 -8.20 -11.71
N GLU A 95 -17.76 -8.34 -11.16
CA GLU A 95 -18.28 -9.68 -10.87
C GLU A 95 -18.62 -10.48 -12.15
N SER A 96 -19.02 -9.83 -13.26
CA SER A 96 -19.36 -10.50 -14.51
C SER A 96 -18.32 -10.40 -15.63
N GLU A 97 -17.26 -9.59 -15.46
CA GLU A 97 -16.31 -9.28 -16.55
C GLU A 97 -14.82 -9.47 -16.21
N HIS A 98 -14.49 -10.18 -15.12
CA HIS A 98 -13.10 -10.40 -14.69
C HIS A 98 -12.18 -10.96 -15.80
N GLU A 99 -12.69 -11.84 -16.68
CA GLU A 99 -11.95 -12.41 -17.81
C GLU A 99 -11.47 -11.35 -18.82
N LYS A 100 -12.14 -10.19 -18.90
CA LYS A 100 -11.72 -9.08 -19.78
C LYS A 100 -10.47 -8.37 -19.28
N TYR A 101 -10.15 -8.51 -18.00
CA TYR A 101 -9.07 -7.76 -17.34
C TYR A 101 -7.98 -8.65 -16.77
N GLU A 102 -7.72 -9.79 -17.39
CA GLU A 102 -6.55 -10.60 -17.07
C GLU A 102 -5.26 -9.86 -17.41
N VAL A 103 -4.23 -10.03 -16.58
CA VAL A 103 -2.91 -9.41 -16.79
C VAL A 103 -2.35 -9.79 -18.16
N GLY A 104 -1.89 -8.79 -18.91
CA GLY A 104 -1.39 -8.91 -20.28
C GLY A 104 -2.47 -8.82 -21.36
N LYS A 105 -3.77 -8.74 -21.02
CA LYS A 105 -4.83 -8.49 -22.01
C LYS A 105 -4.74 -7.07 -22.55
N ARG A 106 -5.04 -6.94 -23.84
CA ARG A 106 -5.15 -5.65 -24.53
C ARG A 106 -6.60 -5.35 -24.83
N LEU A 107 -7.00 -4.12 -24.53
CA LEU A 107 -8.36 -3.62 -24.75
C LEU A 107 -8.34 -2.27 -25.45
N VAL A 108 -9.39 -1.98 -26.20
CA VAL A 108 -9.59 -0.69 -26.86
C VAL A 108 -10.71 0.03 -26.13
N TRP A 109 -10.39 1.20 -25.58
CA TRP A 109 -11.35 2.05 -24.92
C TRP A 109 -12.03 2.96 -25.94
N TRP A 110 -13.25 2.61 -26.36
CA TRP A 110 -13.90 3.29 -27.49
C TRP A 110 -14.50 4.66 -27.16
N SER A 111 -14.78 4.96 -25.89
CA SER A 111 -15.35 6.24 -25.45
C SER A 111 -14.27 7.25 -25.09
N PHE A 112 -14.64 8.52 -24.88
CA PHE A 112 -13.76 9.42 -24.14
C PHE A 112 -13.72 8.99 -22.67
N VAL A 113 -12.60 9.24 -21.98
CA VAL A 113 -12.43 8.92 -20.56
C VAL A 113 -12.12 10.19 -19.80
N SER A 114 -13.10 10.73 -19.06
CA SER A 114 -12.79 11.80 -18.10
C SER A 114 -12.16 11.16 -16.87
N CYS A 115 -10.95 11.59 -16.56
CA CYS A 115 -10.17 11.07 -15.46
C CYS A 115 -9.71 12.20 -14.55
N TYR A 116 -9.49 11.87 -13.30
CA TYR A 116 -8.88 12.76 -12.33
C TYR A 116 -7.38 12.50 -12.24
N ARG A 117 -6.61 13.53 -11.90
CA ARG A 117 -5.20 13.33 -11.51
C ARG A 117 -5.16 12.47 -10.24
N SER A 118 -4.25 11.50 -10.21
CA SER A 118 -4.16 10.55 -9.10
C SER A 118 -3.98 11.24 -7.75
N ASP A 119 -3.19 12.31 -7.68
CA ASP A 119 -2.94 13.07 -6.45
C ASP A 119 -4.22 13.73 -5.86
N ASP A 120 -5.17 14.11 -6.72
CA ASP A 120 -6.42 14.79 -6.32
C ASP A 120 -7.53 13.79 -5.92
N THR A 121 -7.46 12.56 -6.41
CA THR A 121 -8.56 11.58 -6.33
C THR A 121 -8.65 10.92 -4.95
N PHE A 122 -7.51 10.69 -4.29
CA PHE A 122 -7.45 9.98 -3.01
C PHE A 122 -7.79 10.84 -1.79
N GLN A 123 -8.11 12.13 -1.99
CA GLN A 123 -8.56 13.04 -0.93
C GLN A 123 -10.09 13.22 -0.90
N ASN A 124 -10.84 12.60 -1.82
CA ASN A 124 -12.28 12.81 -1.95
C ASN A 124 -13.09 11.53 -1.70
N ASP A 125 -13.73 11.46 -0.53
CA ASP A 125 -14.59 10.35 -0.09
C ASP A 125 -15.73 10.01 -1.07
N TYR A 126 -16.19 11.01 -1.85
CA TYR A 126 -17.25 10.82 -2.83
C TYR A 126 -16.85 9.90 -3.97
N VAL A 127 -15.57 9.95 -4.38
CA VAL A 127 -15.06 9.09 -5.45
C VAL A 127 -14.82 7.68 -4.91
N LEU A 128 -14.32 7.57 -3.68
CA LEU A 128 -13.90 6.31 -3.10
C LEU A 128 -15.05 5.39 -2.68
N GLY A 129 -16.25 5.93 -2.40
CA GLY A 129 -17.44 5.18 -1.98
C GLY A 129 -17.25 4.40 -0.67
N GLN A 130 -18.32 4.13 0.07
CA GLN A 130 -18.23 3.37 1.33
C GLN A 130 -18.93 2.00 1.28
N THR A 131 -19.75 1.75 0.26
CA THR A 131 -20.55 0.53 0.11
C THR A 131 -20.65 0.12 -1.36
N GLY A 132 -20.99 -1.16 -1.62
CA GLY A 132 -21.13 -1.71 -2.98
C GLY A 132 -19.81 -2.13 -3.66
N THR A 133 -19.93 -2.92 -4.73
CA THR A 133 -18.81 -3.33 -5.59
C THR A 133 -18.34 -2.14 -6.42
N ARG A 134 -17.04 -1.84 -6.42
CA ARG A 134 -16.49 -0.65 -7.09
C ARG A 134 -15.25 -1.00 -7.88
N THR A 135 -15.13 -0.37 -9.04
CA THR A 135 -14.00 -0.58 -9.95
C THR A 135 -13.25 0.73 -10.18
N PHE A 136 -11.93 0.70 -10.04
CA PHE A 136 -11.05 1.81 -10.36
C PHE A 136 -10.05 1.42 -11.42
N PHE A 137 -9.98 2.22 -12.48
CA PHE A 137 -8.90 2.14 -13.44
C PHE A 137 -7.83 3.17 -13.12
N ILE A 138 -6.62 2.68 -12.93
CA ILE A 138 -5.43 3.51 -12.79
C ILE A 138 -4.66 3.37 -14.09
N ILE A 139 -4.64 4.46 -14.85
CA ILE A 139 -4.19 4.44 -16.24
C ILE A 139 -2.93 5.28 -16.37
N ASP A 140 -1.82 4.63 -16.75
CA ASP A 140 -0.63 5.34 -17.21
C ASP A 140 -0.87 5.78 -18.66
N CYS A 141 -1.19 7.06 -18.85
CA CYS A 141 -1.48 7.61 -20.16
C CYS A 141 -0.24 8.25 -20.80
N MET A 142 -0.06 8.02 -22.09
CA MET A 142 0.96 8.62 -22.93
C MET A 142 0.51 9.94 -23.53
N ALA A 143 -0.80 10.08 -23.81
CA ALA A 143 -1.36 11.19 -24.58
C ALA A 143 -2.59 11.85 -23.94
N GLY A 144 -2.67 11.90 -22.62
CA GLY A 144 -3.75 12.57 -21.90
C GLY A 144 -3.81 14.07 -22.21
N LYS A 145 -5.03 14.62 -22.25
CA LYS A 145 -5.29 16.04 -22.53
C LYS A 145 -5.81 16.73 -21.27
N ASP A 146 -5.03 17.67 -20.72
CA ASP A 146 -5.52 18.54 -19.64
C ASP A 146 -6.59 19.47 -20.20
N ILE A 147 -7.83 19.28 -19.73
CA ILE A 147 -8.97 20.06 -20.17
C ILE A 147 -9.48 21.00 -19.08
N GLY A 148 -8.82 21.11 -17.92
CA GLY A 148 -9.37 21.83 -16.76
C GLY A 148 -9.77 23.28 -17.07
N LYS A 149 -8.99 23.99 -17.90
CA LYS A 149 -9.32 25.37 -18.33
C LYS A 149 -10.53 25.47 -19.27
N HIS A 150 -10.85 24.38 -19.96
CA HIS A 150 -11.91 24.28 -20.96
C HIS A 150 -13.14 23.50 -20.48
N SER A 151 -13.02 22.75 -19.38
CA SER A 151 -14.12 22.01 -18.76
C SER A 151 -15.22 22.97 -18.31
N TYR A 152 -16.46 22.48 -18.32
CA TYR A 152 -17.58 23.16 -17.68
C TYR A 152 -17.33 23.36 -16.17
N TYR A 153 -16.59 22.43 -15.55
CA TYR A 153 -16.19 22.44 -14.15
C TYR A 153 -14.72 22.86 -13.98
N ARG A 154 -14.41 24.15 -14.18
CA ARG A 154 -13.03 24.70 -14.18
C ARG A 154 -12.18 24.47 -12.92
N ARG A 155 -12.77 23.98 -11.84
CA ARG A 155 -12.04 23.63 -10.60
C ARG A 155 -11.62 22.17 -10.56
N GLU A 156 -12.14 21.35 -11.46
CA GLU A 156 -11.74 19.96 -11.61
C GLU A 156 -10.50 19.91 -12.51
N ASN A 157 -9.42 19.32 -12.01
CA ASN A 157 -8.18 19.09 -12.77
C ASN A 157 -8.36 17.90 -13.73
N GLU A 158 -9.39 17.98 -14.59
CA GLU A 158 -9.79 16.90 -15.48
C GLU A 158 -8.76 16.66 -16.59
N VAL A 159 -8.47 15.38 -16.79
CA VAL A 159 -7.67 14.89 -17.91
C VAL A 159 -8.53 13.97 -18.76
N LEU A 160 -8.57 14.24 -20.06
CA LEU A 160 -9.34 13.47 -21.02
C LEU A 160 -8.45 12.55 -21.84
N LEU A 161 -8.79 11.26 -21.88
CA LEU A 161 -8.25 10.33 -22.88
C LEU A 161 -9.13 10.36 -24.14
N LEU A 162 -8.48 10.23 -25.30
CA LEU A 162 -9.14 10.17 -26.59
C LEU A 162 -9.94 8.87 -26.75
N PRO A 163 -10.96 8.84 -27.63
CA PRO A 163 -11.65 7.61 -27.97
C PRO A 163 -10.72 6.70 -28.78
N ALA A 164 -10.99 5.40 -28.69
CA ALA A 164 -10.18 4.33 -29.25
C ALA A 164 -8.74 4.28 -28.71
N THR A 165 -8.53 4.66 -27.44
CA THR A 165 -7.25 4.48 -26.75
C THR A 165 -6.97 3.00 -26.50
N TYR A 166 -5.76 2.55 -26.84
CA TYR A 166 -5.33 1.18 -26.63
C TYR A 166 -4.70 1.06 -25.26
N LEU A 167 -5.18 0.10 -24.46
CA LEU A 167 -4.74 -0.13 -23.10
C LEU A 167 -4.30 -1.59 -22.94
N GLU A 168 -3.25 -1.83 -22.16
CA GLU A 168 -2.83 -3.15 -21.70
C GLU A 168 -3.02 -3.27 -20.19
N VAL A 169 -3.56 -4.40 -19.73
CA VAL A 169 -3.72 -4.67 -18.31
C VAL A 169 -2.38 -5.09 -17.72
N ILE A 170 -1.90 -4.31 -16.76
CA ILE A 170 -0.59 -4.52 -16.13
C ILE A 170 -0.74 -5.31 -14.83
N SER A 171 -1.73 -4.98 -14.01
CA SER A 171 -2.01 -5.67 -12.76
C SER A 171 -3.46 -5.48 -12.34
N TYR A 172 -3.89 -6.34 -11.43
CA TYR A 172 -5.22 -6.34 -10.86
C TYR A 172 -5.08 -6.58 -9.36
N ASP A 173 -5.71 -5.72 -8.56
CA ASP A 173 -5.79 -5.86 -7.12
C ASP A 173 -7.26 -5.87 -6.68
N SER A 174 -7.63 -6.89 -5.89
CA SER A 174 -8.88 -6.88 -5.13
C SER A 174 -8.56 -6.41 -3.71
N VAL A 175 -9.27 -5.39 -3.25
CA VAL A 175 -9.10 -4.71 -1.96
C VAL A 175 -10.34 -4.97 -1.09
N GLU A 176 -10.22 -4.75 0.22
CA GLU A 176 -11.33 -4.85 1.18
C GLU A 176 -12.56 -4.02 0.75
N ASN A 177 -13.76 -4.46 1.15
CA ASN A 177 -15.05 -3.84 0.84
C ASN A 177 -15.43 -3.83 -0.66
N ASN A 178 -15.14 -4.91 -1.38
CA ASN A 178 -15.48 -5.10 -2.81
C ASN A 178 -14.91 -3.99 -3.72
N LEU A 179 -13.75 -3.46 -3.37
CA LEU A 179 -13.04 -2.47 -4.17
C LEU A 179 -12.03 -3.19 -5.06
N HIS A 180 -12.16 -3.02 -6.36
CA HIS A 180 -11.26 -3.59 -7.34
C HIS A 180 -10.48 -2.48 -8.05
N VAL A 181 -9.16 -2.67 -8.15
CA VAL A 181 -8.26 -1.71 -8.80
C VAL A 181 -7.57 -2.42 -9.96
N ILE A 182 -7.82 -1.94 -11.18
CA ILE A 182 -7.19 -2.46 -12.39
C ILE A 182 -6.22 -1.41 -12.92
N TYR A 183 -4.98 -1.85 -13.09
CA TYR A 183 -3.92 -1.03 -13.60
C TYR A 183 -3.78 -1.24 -15.09
N LEU A 184 -3.86 -0.15 -15.83
CA LEU A 184 -3.82 -0.11 -17.28
C LEU A 184 -2.66 0.78 -17.73
N GLN A 185 -2.03 0.39 -18.83
CA GLN A 185 -1.03 1.21 -19.50
C GLN A 185 -1.52 1.54 -20.91
N GLU A 186 -1.50 2.82 -21.29
CA GLU A 186 -1.68 3.22 -22.68
C GLU A 186 -0.51 2.70 -23.53
N ILE A 187 -0.86 2.02 -24.62
CA ILE A 187 0.09 1.47 -25.58
C ILE A 187 -0.08 2.15 -26.94
N GLU A 188 1.00 2.20 -27.72
CA GLU A 188 0.97 2.77 -29.07
C GLU A 188 -0.07 2.03 -29.94
N SER A 189 -0.99 2.79 -30.54
CA SER A 189 -1.94 2.25 -31.50
C SER A 189 -1.30 2.01 -32.87
N SER A 190 -1.71 0.93 -33.55
CA SER A 190 -1.42 0.74 -34.97
C SER A 190 -2.22 1.68 -35.89
N HIS A 191 -3.19 2.42 -35.34
CA HIS A 191 -4.09 3.33 -36.05
C HIS A 191 -4.11 4.70 -35.38
N VAL A 192 -3.38 5.65 -35.95
CA VAL A 192 -3.35 7.04 -35.46
C VAL A 192 -4.65 7.74 -35.84
N LEU A 193 -5.48 8.08 -34.85
CA LEU A 193 -6.77 8.76 -35.09
C LEU A 193 -6.60 10.23 -35.52
N LEU A 194 -5.54 10.88 -35.03
CA LEU A 194 -5.18 12.28 -35.31
C LEU A 194 -3.66 12.37 -35.43
N GLU A 195 -3.16 12.82 -36.58
CA GLU A 195 -1.74 13.15 -36.70
C GLU A 195 -1.44 14.42 -35.88
N PRO A 196 -0.32 14.46 -35.12
CA PRO A 196 0.08 15.68 -34.45
C PRO A 196 0.30 16.78 -35.48
N VAL A 197 -0.17 18.00 -35.19
CA VAL A 197 0.13 19.16 -36.03
C VAL A 197 1.64 19.39 -35.95
N SER A 198 2.34 19.12 -37.05
CA SER A 198 3.80 19.21 -37.09
C SER A 198 4.23 20.67 -36.89
N SER A 199 4.68 21.01 -35.68
CA SER A 199 5.59 22.14 -35.54
C SER A 199 6.99 21.64 -35.96
N GLU A 200 7.61 22.30 -36.94
CA GLU A 200 8.91 21.91 -37.52
C GLU A 200 10.08 21.81 -36.51
N LYS A 201 9.84 22.11 -35.22
CA LYS A 201 10.85 22.05 -34.15
C LYS A 201 10.93 20.71 -33.41
N GLU A 202 9.90 19.85 -33.45
CA GLU A 202 9.88 18.58 -32.68
C GLU A 202 10.38 17.34 -33.44
N SER A 203 10.52 17.44 -34.76
CA SER A 203 10.93 16.30 -35.61
C SER A 203 12.41 15.88 -35.45
N ARG A 204 13.24 16.64 -34.72
CA ARG A 204 14.64 16.27 -34.40
C ARG A 204 14.81 15.52 -33.07
N SER A 205 13.89 15.65 -32.10
CA SER A 205 13.98 14.97 -30.80
C SER A 205 13.51 13.51 -30.86
N LEU A 206 12.51 13.22 -31.70
CA LEU A 206 11.90 11.89 -31.83
C LEU A 206 12.85 10.80 -32.38
N ARG A 207 13.89 11.18 -33.16
CA ARG A 207 14.87 10.22 -33.70
C ARG A 207 15.90 9.72 -32.67
N LYS A 208 16.00 10.35 -31.49
CA LYS A 208 16.92 9.91 -30.41
C LYS A 208 16.29 8.96 -29.38
N MET A 209 14.96 8.81 -29.36
CA MET A 209 14.25 7.96 -28.38
C MET A 209 14.09 6.49 -28.79
N SER A 210 14.43 6.13 -30.02
CA SER A 210 14.28 4.75 -30.53
C SER A 210 15.31 3.75 -29.96
N SER A 211 16.38 4.20 -29.27
CA SER A 211 17.34 3.30 -28.62
C SER A 211 17.02 2.93 -27.17
N TRP A 212 15.98 3.52 -26.57
CA TRP A 212 15.58 3.26 -25.17
C TRP A 212 14.49 2.18 -25.01
N LYS A 213 13.92 1.65 -26.11
CA LYS A 213 12.79 0.70 -26.11
C LYS A 213 13.12 -0.74 -25.66
N SER A 214 14.21 -0.99 -24.92
CA SER A 214 14.53 -2.32 -24.39
C SER A 214 14.85 -2.31 -22.89
N LYS A 215 13.80 -2.18 -22.09
CA LYS A 215 13.70 -2.76 -20.75
C LYS A 215 12.25 -2.54 -20.32
N VAL A 216 11.49 -3.63 -20.25
CA VAL A 216 10.23 -3.68 -19.51
C VAL A 216 10.58 -3.29 -18.07
N ARG A 217 10.49 -2.00 -17.78
CA ARG A 217 10.35 -1.50 -16.43
C ARG A 217 8.86 -1.60 -16.18
N THR A 218 8.43 -2.49 -15.31
CA THR A 218 7.26 -2.19 -14.47
C THR A 218 7.59 -0.87 -13.80
N PRO A 219 7.00 0.28 -14.20
CA PRO A 219 7.34 1.54 -13.60
C PRO A 219 6.99 1.46 -12.11
N ILE A 220 7.91 1.99 -11.31
CA ILE A 220 7.85 2.21 -9.85
C ILE A 220 6.54 2.90 -9.41
N ILE A 221 5.75 3.42 -10.35
CA ILE A 221 4.45 4.06 -10.18
C ILE A 221 3.34 3.05 -9.78
N PHE A 222 3.35 1.81 -10.29
CA PHE A 222 2.27 0.84 -10.06
C PHE A 222 2.09 0.44 -8.58
N ALA A 223 3.17 0.41 -7.81
CA ALA A 223 3.09 0.17 -6.37
C ALA A 223 2.46 1.37 -5.61
N THR A 224 2.51 2.59 -6.16
CA THR A 224 2.25 3.80 -5.38
C THR A 224 0.78 4.10 -5.15
N ALA A 225 -0.16 3.73 -6.02
CA ALA A 225 -1.55 4.20 -5.86
C ALA A 225 -2.32 3.42 -4.79
N LEU A 226 -2.26 2.08 -4.81
CA LEU A 226 -2.81 1.26 -3.72
C LEU A 226 -2.04 1.50 -2.41
N GLU A 227 -0.72 1.68 -2.47
CA GLU A 227 0.05 2.07 -1.28
C GLU A 227 -0.35 3.44 -0.76
N ARG A 228 -0.56 4.43 -1.63
CA ARG A 228 -1.06 5.77 -1.25
C ARG A 228 -2.46 5.69 -0.67
N TYR A 229 -3.36 4.88 -1.24
CA TYR A 229 -4.69 4.65 -0.70
C TYR A 229 -4.65 4.00 0.69
N ARG A 230 -3.88 2.92 0.84
CA ARG A 230 -3.67 2.24 2.14
C ARG A 230 -3.06 3.21 3.17
N THR A 231 -2.08 4.00 2.75
CA THR A 231 -1.43 5.01 3.59
C THR A 231 -2.38 6.15 3.96
N ALA A 232 -3.23 6.60 3.04
CA ALA A 232 -4.25 7.62 3.30
C ALA A 232 -5.29 7.12 4.31
N ARG A 233 -5.77 5.88 4.17
CA ARG A 233 -6.67 5.27 5.15
C ARG A 233 -6.01 5.08 6.52
N LEU A 234 -4.75 4.66 6.52
CA LEU A 234 -3.97 4.57 7.75
C LEU A 234 -3.85 5.94 8.42
N ASN A 235 -3.57 7.01 7.67
CA ASN A 235 -3.56 8.39 8.18
C ASN A 235 -4.89 8.78 8.81
N GLU A 236 -6.02 8.54 8.14
CA GLU A 236 -7.34 8.85 8.69
C GLU A 236 -7.64 8.09 9.98
N TRP A 237 -7.24 6.82 10.04
CA TRP A 237 -7.38 6.01 11.23
C TRP A 237 -6.53 6.57 12.37
N ILE A 238 -5.26 6.90 12.11
CA ILE A 238 -4.31 7.46 13.10
C ILE A 238 -4.78 8.83 13.61
N LEU A 239 -5.39 9.66 12.76
CA LEU A 239 -5.94 10.95 13.18
C LEU A 239 -7.01 10.79 14.29
N ARG A 240 -7.71 9.66 14.32
CA ARG A 240 -8.71 9.33 15.35
C ARG A 240 -8.09 8.77 16.64
N CYS A 241 -6.83 8.34 16.59
CA CYS A 241 -6.11 7.91 17.78
C CYS A 241 -5.82 9.10 18.71
N LYS A 242 -6.00 8.85 20.00
CA LYS A 242 -5.65 9.81 21.05
C LYS A 242 -4.14 9.80 21.28
N SER A 243 -3.58 10.91 21.75
CA SER A 243 -2.22 10.91 22.26
C SER A 243 -2.10 10.02 23.50
N ASP A 244 -0.92 9.48 23.75
CA ASP A 244 -0.59 8.58 24.87
C ASP A 244 -1.48 7.33 24.95
N SER A 245 -1.99 6.87 23.80
CA SER A 245 -2.92 5.74 23.72
C SER A 245 -2.30 4.50 23.06
N ASP A 246 -3.06 3.41 23.13
CA ASP A 246 -2.72 2.13 22.52
C ASP A 246 -3.22 2.10 21.07
N ALA A 247 -2.38 1.61 20.16
CA ALA A 247 -2.68 1.50 18.75
C ALA A 247 -2.71 0.03 18.30
N TYR A 248 -3.80 -0.36 17.63
CA TYR A 248 -4.05 -1.71 17.13
C TYR A 248 -4.17 -1.69 15.61
N LEU A 249 -3.12 -2.18 14.93
CA LEU A 249 -3.00 -2.20 13.46
C LEU A 249 -2.95 -3.63 12.90
N ASN A 250 -3.52 -4.60 13.64
CA ASN A 250 -3.46 -6.00 13.26
C ASN A 250 -4.19 -6.28 11.94
N GLY A 251 -3.63 -7.17 11.12
CA GLY A 251 -4.19 -7.58 9.83
C GLY A 251 -4.07 -6.54 8.71
N GLN A 252 -3.47 -5.37 8.98
CA GLN A 252 -3.28 -4.33 7.96
C GLN A 252 -2.04 -4.63 7.12
N HIS A 253 -2.16 -4.64 5.79
CA HIS A 253 -0.98 -4.81 4.93
C HIS A 253 -0.09 -3.55 4.95
N LEU A 254 0.86 -3.50 5.89
CA LEU A 254 1.75 -2.37 6.07
C LEU A 254 3.01 -2.51 5.22
N THR A 255 3.08 -1.69 4.17
CA THR A 255 4.32 -1.49 3.41
C THR A 255 5.28 -0.60 4.20
N LYS A 256 6.53 -0.48 3.75
CA LYS A 256 7.53 0.41 4.37
C LYS A 256 7.03 1.86 4.54
N TYR A 257 6.19 2.34 3.62
CA TYR A 257 5.61 3.69 3.68
C TYR A 257 4.52 3.79 4.76
N GLY A 258 3.68 2.77 4.89
CA GLY A 258 2.71 2.68 5.98
C GLY A 258 3.40 2.64 7.35
N VAL A 259 4.51 1.88 7.45
CA VAL A 259 5.32 1.82 8.68
C VAL A 259 5.95 3.18 9.00
N GLN A 260 6.41 3.92 7.99
CA GLN A 260 6.94 5.27 8.20
C GLN A 260 5.87 6.22 8.76
N VAL A 261 4.65 6.15 8.25
CA VAL A 261 3.51 6.92 8.79
C VAL A 261 3.19 6.52 10.24
N VAL A 262 3.22 5.23 10.57
CA VAL A 262 3.04 4.76 11.95
C VAL A 262 4.12 5.35 12.87
N VAL A 263 5.38 5.35 12.43
CA VAL A 263 6.48 5.95 13.19
C VAL A 263 6.26 7.43 13.41
N GLU A 264 6.06 8.20 12.34
CA GLU A 264 5.95 9.66 12.39
C GLU A 264 4.74 10.09 13.22
N GLN A 265 3.57 9.51 12.96
CA GLN A 265 2.35 10.01 13.56
C GLN A 265 1.98 9.29 14.86
N LEU A 266 2.15 7.97 14.97
CA LEU A 266 1.79 7.26 16.21
C LEU A 266 2.91 7.30 17.25
N LEU A 267 4.14 6.92 16.86
CA LEU A 267 5.23 6.83 17.84
C LEU A 267 5.79 8.20 18.23
N ILE A 268 5.90 9.12 17.26
CA ILE A 268 6.49 10.45 17.50
C ILE A 268 5.38 11.45 17.89
N ASP A 269 4.42 11.76 17.02
CA ASP A 269 3.44 12.84 17.29
C ASP A 269 2.43 12.51 18.40
N LYS A 270 1.97 11.26 18.45
CA LYS A 270 0.94 10.81 19.40
C LYS A 270 1.52 10.13 20.64
N HIS A 271 2.83 9.95 20.74
CA HIS A 271 3.48 9.31 21.90
C HIS A 271 2.84 7.97 22.28
N CYS A 272 2.56 7.13 21.29
CA CYS A 272 1.91 5.83 21.47
C CYS A 272 2.63 4.96 22.51
N ARG A 273 1.86 4.36 23.44
CA ARG A 273 2.40 3.56 24.55
C ARG A 273 2.43 2.07 24.24
N VAL A 274 1.48 1.59 23.46
CA VAL A 274 1.35 0.18 23.09
C VAL A 274 1.04 0.08 21.62
N LEU A 275 1.90 -0.61 20.87
CA LEU A 275 1.74 -0.78 19.44
C LEU A 275 1.58 -2.26 19.09
N PHE A 276 0.40 -2.63 18.59
CA PHE A 276 0.12 -3.93 18.00
C PHE A 276 0.15 -3.84 16.48
N VAL A 277 1.07 -4.56 15.85
CA VAL A 277 1.20 -4.67 14.40
C VAL A 277 1.40 -6.14 14.06
N MET A 278 0.35 -6.93 14.27
CA MET A 278 0.36 -8.36 13.99
C MET A 278 -0.22 -8.66 12.61
N GLU A 279 0.18 -9.76 11.99
CA GLU A 279 -0.38 -10.23 10.71
C GLU A 279 -0.35 -9.16 9.60
N SER A 280 0.66 -8.29 9.61
CA SER A 280 0.70 -7.08 8.78
C SER A 280 1.61 -7.19 7.55
N HIS A 281 2.14 -8.40 7.29
CA HIS A 281 3.13 -8.68 6.25
C HIS A 281 4.40 -7.82 6.33
N MET A 282 4.74 -7.32 7.52
CA MET A 282 5.92 -6.48 7.71
C MET A 282 7.20 -7.25 7.36
N THR A 283 8.06 -6.60 6.57
CA THR A 283 9.36 -7.13 6.11
C THR A 283 10.50 -6.60 6.99
N PRO A 284 11.76 -7.08 6.82
CA PRO A 284 12.90 -6.57 7.57
C PRO A 284 13.09 -5.05 7.43
N GLU A 285 12.74 -4.46 6.28
CA GLU A 285 12.78 -3.00 6.06
C GLU A 285 11.80 -2.25 6.96
N GLY A 286 10.61 -2.79 7.22
CA GLY A 286 9.67 -2.21 8.18
C GLY A 286 10.21 -2.25 9.61
N ALA A 287 10.83 -3.36 10.00
CA ALA A 287 11.50 -3.46 11.30
C ALA A 287 12.66 -2.48 11.43
N LEU A 288 13.44 -2.22 10.36
CA LEU A 288 14.49 -1.20 10.37
C LEU A 288 13.91 0.19 10.70
N ILE A 289 12.83 0.58 10.04
CA ILE A 289 12.17 1.89 10.25
C ILE A 289 11.68 2.02 11.71
N ILE A 290 11.01 0.99 12.23
CA ILE A 290 10.60 0.97 13.66
C ILE A 290 11.83 1.04 14.57
N SER A 291 12.90 0.30 14.26
CA SER A 291 14.12 0.27 15.07
C SER A 291 14.81 1.63 15.13
N GLU A 292 14.83 2.39 14.03
CA GLU A 292 15.36 3.75 14.01
C GLU A 292 14.56 4.69 14.90
N ALA A 293 13.22 4.59 14.86
CA ALA A 293 12.34 5.36 15.74
C ALA A 293 12.54 5.01 17.22
N LEU A 294 12.67 3.71 17.53
CA LEU A 294 12.84 3.22 18.90
C LEU A 294 14.09 3.79 19.59
N ARG A 295 15.14 4.16 18.86
CA ARG A 295 16.38 4.69 19.47
C ARG A 295 16.17 5.99 20.25
N ASN A 296 15.17 6.78 19.86
CA ASN A 296 14.87 8.07 20.48
C ASN A 296 13.44 8.13 21.03
N ASN A 297 12.73 7.00 21.05
CA ASN A 297 11.40 6.93 21.61
C ASN A 297 11.48 6.58 23.09
N ASP A 298 10.82 7.40 23.92
CA ASP A 298 10.79 7.33 25.38
C ASP A 298 9.37 7.09 25.92
N THR A 299 8.45 6.64 25.07
CA THR A 299 7.00 6.54 25.39
C THR A 299 6.45 5.15 25.17
N LEU A 300 6.96 4.41 24.17
CA LEU A 300 6.50 3.07 23.83
C LEU A 300 6.95 2.07 24.90
N VAL A 301 5.96 1.43 25.52
CA VAL A 301 6.14 0.44 26.58
C VAL A 301 6.00 -0.98 26.05
N LYS A 302 5.13 -1.19 25.06
CA LYS A 302 4.84 -2.52 24.52
C LYS A 302 4.81 -2.52 22.99
N LEU A 303 5.49 -3.50 22.39
CA LEU A 303 5.59 -3.66 20.95
C LEU A 303 5.29 -5.11 20.56
N PHE A 304 4.19 -5.33 19.85
CA PHE A 304 3.75 -6.65 19.40
C PHE A 304 3.83 -6.73 17.88
N LEU A 305 4.81 -7.50 17.37
CA LEU A 305 5.10 -7.68 15.95
C LEU A 305 4.90 -9.13 15.49
N SER A 306 4.08 -9.89 16.20
CA SER A 306 3.86 -11.31 15.93
C SER A 306 3.20 -11.56 14.57
N HIS A 307 3.47 -12.72 13.96
CA HIS A 307 2.93 -13.11 12.65
C HIS A 307 3.31 -12.17 11.50
N ASN A 308 4.57 -11.70 11.47
CA ASN A 308 5.14 -10.96 10.35
C ASN A 308 6.28 -11.77 9.68
N LYS A 309 7.06 -11.12 8.80
CA LYS A 309 8.17 -11.74 8.06
C LYS A 309 9.49 -11.03 8.34
N LEU A 310 9.76 -10.73 9.61
CA LEU A 310 10.95 -9.96 10.00
C LEU A 310 12.26 -10.74 9.82
N GLY A 311 12.24 -12.07 10.04
CA GLY A 311 13.44 -12.90 9.98
C GLY A 311 14.56 -12.43 10.91
N ASP A 312 15.77 -12.95 10.67
CA ASP A 312 16.94 -12.59 11.46
C ASP A 312 17.38 -11.13 11.24
N ASP A 313 17.27 -10.62 10.01
CA ASP A 313 17.66 -9.25 9.68
C ASP A 313 16.78 -8.20 10.42
N GLY A 314 15.46 -8.38 10.41
CA GLY A 314 14.55 -7.52 11.15
C GLY A 314 14.79 -7.60 12.66
N THR A 315 15.03 -8.82 13.16
CA THR A 315 15.36 -9.06 14.58
C THR A 315 16.65 -8.36 14.99
N LYS A 316 17.68 -8.39 14.15
CA LYS A 316 18.96 -7.71 14.37
C LYS A 316 18.81 -6.20 14.45
N PHE A 317 17.95 -5.59 13.62
CA PHE A 317 17.68 -4.16 13.71
C PHE A 317 17.04 -3.79 15.04
N LEU A 318 16.02 -4.54 15.46
CA LEU A 318 15.34 -4.34 16.74
C LEU A 318 16.30 -4.54 17.91
N ALA A 319 17.07 -5.63 17.90
CA ALA A 319 18.08 -5.92 18.92
C ALA A 319 19.08 -4.76 19.06
N ARG A 320 19.61 -4.24 17.94
CA ARG A 320 20.55 -3.10 17.96
C ARG A 320 19.93 -1.79 18.42
N ALA A 321 18.62 -1.60 18.25
CA ALA A 321 17.95 -0.40 18.76
C ALA A 321 17.77 -0.48 20.27
N LEU A 322 17.41 -1.66 20.77
CA LEU A 322 17.17 -1.91 22.20
C LEU A 322 18.45 -2.11 23.02
N SER A 323 19.59 -2.37 22.37
CA SER A 323 20.90 -2.35 23.02
C SER A 323 21.42 -0.94 23.35
N CYS A 324 20.83 0.11 22.79
CA CYS A 324 21.30 1.48 23.01
C CYS A 324 20.70 2.09 24.28
N ASP A 325 21.53 2.80 25.05
CA ASP A 325 21.21 3.39 26.36
C ASP A 325 20.02 4.38 26.34
N ASN A 326 19.58 4.82 25.16
CA ASN A 326 18.51 5.80 25.00
C ASN A 326 17.10 5.19 25.05
N ASN A 327 16.91 3.90 24.73
CA ASN A 327 15.58 3.28 24.82
C ASN A 327 15.37 2.70 26.22
N SER A 328 14.86 3.53 27.12
CA SER A 328 14.68 3.18 28.52
C SER A 328 13.26 2.69 28.88
N THR A 329 12.32 2.67 27.94
CA THR A 329 10.88 2.55 28.23
C THR A 329 10.22 1.27 27.74
N LEU A 330 10.76 0.60 26.72
CA LEU A 330 10.18 -0.64 26.25
C LEU A 330 10.31 -1.73 27.33
N ARG A 331 9.21 -2.39 27.66
CA ARG A 331 9.09 -3.46 28.67
C ARG A 331 8.69 -4.80 28.04
N GLU A 332 7.87 -4.75 27.01
CA GLU A 332 7.26 -5.95 26.42
C GLU A 332 7.50 -5.99 24.90
N LEU A 333 8.09 -7.08 24.42
CA LEU A 333 8.36 -7.30 23.01
C LEU A 333 7.90 -8.70 22.58
N SER A 334 6.99 -8.76 21.61
CA SER A 334 6.53 -10.01 21.02
C SER A 334 6.96 -10.12 19.57
N LEU A 335 7.70 -11.18 19.27
CA LEU A 335 8.23 -11.53 17.95
C LEU A 335 7.81 -12.95 17.55
N CYS A 336 6.67 -13.43 18.04
CA CYS A 336 6.20 -14.77 17.72
C CYS A 336 5.96 -14.92 16.21
N HIS A 337 6.25 -16.09 15.66
CA HIS A 337 5.97 -16.40 14.25
C HIS A 337 6.58 -15.39 13.25
N ASN A 338 7.88 -15.11 13.37
CA ASN A 338 8.61 -14.19 12.48
C ASN A 338 9.70 -14.86 11.63
N GLY A 339 9.84 -16.19 11.76
CA GLY A 339 10.85 -16.95 11.04
C GLY A 339 12.28 -16.76 11.57
N ILE A 340 12.42 -16.36 12.84
CA ILE A 340 13.69 -16.13 13.52
C ILE A 340 14.44 -17.45 13.70
N THR A 341 15.73 -17.47 13.41
CA THR A 341 16.62 -18.63 13.59
C THR A 341 17.60 -18.42 14.75
N ASP A 342 18.58 -19.31 14.91
CA ASP A 342 19.64 -19.17 15.90
C ASP A 342 20.43 -17.85 15.75
N GLN A 343 20.53 -17.31 14.53
CA GLN A 343 21.24 -16.05 14.30
C GLN A 343 20.50 -14.86 14.92
N GLY A 344 19.18 -14.77 14.73
CA GLY A 344 18.37 -13.72 15.37
C GLY A 344 18.28 -13.93 16.88
N ALA A 345 18.25 -15.17 17.38
CA ALA A 345 18.33 -15.47 18.81
C ALA A 345 19.66 -14.99 19.43
N GLU A 346 20.78 -15.14 18.73
CA GLU A 346 22.07 -14.61 19.16
C GLU A 346 22.09 -13.07 19.19
N ASP A 347 21.50 -12.39 18.21
CA ASP A 347 21.35 -10.93 18.22
C ASP A 347 20.51 -10.47 19.43
N LEU A 348 19.41 -11.16 19.73
CA LEU A 348 18.59 -10.91 20.92
C LEU A 348 19.35 -11.18 22.22
N ALA A 349 20.14 -12.26 22.28
CA ALA A 349 20.98 -12.55 23.44
C ALA A 349 22.00 -11.43 23.68
N ARG A 350 22.68 -10.95 22.63
CA ARG A 350 23.58 -9.79 22.72
C ARG A 350 22.85 -8.54 23.20
N MET A 351 21.61 -8.33 22.78
CA MET A 351 20.79 -7.21 23.24
C MET A 351 20.43 -7.31 24.73
N LEU A 352 20.00 -8.48 25.19
CA LEU A 352 19.69 -8.73 26.61
C LEU A 352 20.91 -8.54 27.51
N ALA A 353 22.13 -8.67 26.99
CA ALA A 353 23.35 -8.50 27.79
C ALA A 353 23.55 -7.06 28.31
N SER A 354 22.99 -6.05 27.61
CA SER A 354 23.06 -4.64 28.00
C SER A 354 21.70 -4.00 28.26
N ASN A 355 20.61 -4.61 27.80
CA ASN A 355 19.27 -4.08 28.01
C ASN A 355 18.77 -4.38 29.43
N GLU A 356 18.53 -3.32 30.20
CA GLU A 356 18.07 -3.39 31.59
C GLU A 356 16.59 -3.07 31.75
N THR A 357 15.84 -2.99 30.65
CA THR A 357 14.47 -2.47 30.62
C THR A 357 13.43 -3.50 30.22
N LEU A 358 13.76 -4.37 29.26
CA LEU A 358 12.85 -5.38 28.75
C LEU A 358 12.58 -6.46 29.82
N THR A 359 11.31 -6.61 30.19
CA THR A 359 10.86 -7.60 31.18
C THR A 359 10.16 -8.79 30.52
N HIS A 360 9.58 -8.63 29.34
CA HIS A 360 8.87 -9.70 28.63
C HIS A 360 9.35 -9.84 27.18
N LEU A 361 9.70 -11.07 26.82
CA LEU A 361 10.12 -11.43 25.48
C LEU A 361 9.43 -12.71 25.02
N TRP A 362 8.60 -12.60 23.99
CA TRP A 362 7.94 -13.75 23.37
C TRP A 362 8.54 -14.05 22.00
N LEU A 363 9.06 -15.27 21.84
CA LEU A 363 9.75 -15.78 20.65
C LEU A 363 9.08 -17.06 20.12
N GLY A 364 7.82 -17.29 20.48
CA GLY A 364 7.09 -18.50 20.13
C GLY A 364 6.97 -18.73 18.62
N SER A 365 6.81 -19.98 18.19
CA SER A 365 6.59 -20.36 16.79
C SER A 365 7.66 -19.84 15.81
N ASN A 366 8.93 -19.80 16.25
CA ASN A 366 10.06 -19.46 15.40
C ASN A 366 10.86 -20.73 15.01
N LYS A 367 12.06 -20.55 14.43
CA LYS A 367 12.96 -21.62 13.99
C LYS A 367 14.22 -21.66 14.86
N ILE A 368 14.10 -21.30 16.14
CA ILE A 368 15.22 -21.34 17.09
C ILE A 368 15.48 -22.81 17.45
N SER A 369 16.74 -23.21 17.40
CA SER A 369 17.22 -24.55 17.74
C SER A 369 17.94 -24.54 19.09
N ASP A 370 18.56 -25.67 19.44
CA ASP A 370 19.35 -25.80 20.67
C ASP A 370 20.48 -24.76 20.76
N LEU A 371 21.03 -24.34 19.62
CA LEU A 371 22.11 -23.34 19.58
C LEU A 371 21.61 -21.96 20.01
N GLY A 372 20.50 -21.48 19.46
CA GLY A 372 19.92 -20.21 19.85
C GLY A 372 19.41 -20.23 21.29
N LEU A 373 18.87 -21.35 21.75
CA LEU A 373 18.50 -21.56 23.15
C LEU A 373 19.71 -21.42 24.09
N GLU A 374 20.85 -22.04 23.74
CA GLU A 374 22.09 -21.95 24.51
C GLU A 374 22.54 -20.49 24.65
N ARG A 375 22.51 -19.70 23.57
CA ARG A 375 22.85 -18.26 23.61
C ARG A 375 21.95 -17.45 24.54
N LEU A 376 20.63 -17.69 24.49
CA LEU A 376 19.68 -17.00 25.36
C LEU A 376 19.89 -17.39 26.83
N CYS A 377 20.16 -18.67 27.12
CA CYS A 377 20.41 -19.11 28.50
C CYS A 377 21.75 -18.57 29.04
N GLU A 378 22.82 -18.61 28.24
CA GLU A 378 24.14 -18.07 28.62
C GLU A 378 24.05 -16.60 29.07
N VAL A 379 23.29 -15.76 28.36
CA VAL A 379 23.16 -14.35 28.73
C VAL A 379 22.28 -14.14 29.96
N LEU A 380 21.22 -14.93 30.13
CA LEU A 380 20.35 -14.87 31.32
C LEU A 380 21.08 -15.33 32.59
N ILE A 381 22.01 -16.27 32.46
CA ILE A 381 22.90 -16.68 33.55
C ILE A 381 23.86 -15.54 33.90
N SER A 382 24.60 -15.06 32.89
CA SER A 382 25.83 -14.29 33.12
C SER A 382 25.66 -12.78 33.18
N LYS A 383 24.61 -12.21 32.58
CA LYS A 383 24.48 -10.75 32.38
C LYS A 383 23.11 -10.20 32.70
N ASN A 384 22.05 -10.76 32.15
CA ASN A 384 20.72 -10.16 32.25
C ASN A 384 20.03 -10.55 33.57
N LYS A 385 19.64 -9.53 34.35
CA LYS A 385 18.88 -9.68 35.62
C LYS A 385 17.57 -8.87 35.59
N THR A 386 17.08 -8.56 34.40
CA THR A 386 15.85 -7.78 34.20
C THR A 386 14.72 -8.63 33.64
N LEU A 387 15.02 -9.53 32.70
CA LEU A 387 13.98 -10.30 32.02
C LEU A 387 13.23 -11.19 33.01
N GLN A 388 11.90 -11.10 32.95
CA GLN A 388 10.96 -11.78 33.85
C GLN A 388 10.19 -12.86 33.11
N VAL A 389 9.86 -12.65 31.85
CA VAL A 389 9.08 -13.59 31.04
C VAL A 389 9.83 -13.88 29.75
N LEU A 390 10.11 -15.17 29.53
CA LEU A 390 10.64 -15.68 28.28
C LEU A 390 9.70 -16.77 27.76
N SER A 391 9.10 -16.54 26.59
CA SER A 391 8.38 -17.60 25.87
C SER A 391 9.14 -18.04 24.63
N LEU A 392 9.35 -19.35 24.53
CA LEU A 392 10.01 -20.03 23.42
C LEU A 392 9.12 -21.14 22.84
N GLU A 393 7.83 -21.15 23.18
CA GLU A 393 6.86 -22.16 22.73
C GLU A 393 6.94 -22.44 21.21
N TRP A 394 6.63 -23.65 20.78
CA TRP A 394 6.63 -24.02 19.35
C TRP A 394 7.95 -23.77 18.59
N ASN A 395 9.09 -23.66 19.27
CA ASN A 395 10.41 -23.72 18.64
C ASN A 395 10.91 -25.17 18.51
N ARG A 396 11.94 -25.41 17.69
CA ARG A 396 12.38 -26.77 17.33
C ARG A 396 13.66 -27.16 18.04
N PHE A 397 13.56 -27.52 19.32
CA PHE A 397 14.67 -28.09 20.07
C PHE A 397 14.83 -29.57 19.72
N ARG A 398 16.07 -30.06 19.56
CA ARG A 398 16.34 -31.45 19.13
C ARG A 398 16.80 -32.31 20.30
N SER A 399 16.81 -33.63 20.10
CA SER A 399 17.07 -34.69 21.11
C SER A 399 18.32 -34.59 21.99
N TYR A 400 19.24 -33.68 21.71
CA TYR A 400 20.45 -33.45 22.49
C TYR A 400 20.51 -32.01 23.05
N THR A 401 19.36 -31.34 23.23
CA THR A 401 19.30 -30.11 24.01
C THR A 401 20.07 -30.36 25.31
N LYS A 402 21.09 -29.55 25.57
CA LYS A 402 21.84 -29.62 26.82
C LYS A 402 20.91 -29.15 27.93
N PHE A 403 20.00 -30.00 28.43
CA PHE A 403 19.04 -29.66 29.50
C PHE A 403 19.73 -29.00 30.69
N ASN A 404 20.99 -29.37 30.94
CA ASN A 404 21.84 -28.72 31.92
C ASN A 404 21.82 -27.19 31.79
N ILE A 405 21.86 -26.60 30.59
CA ILE A 405 21.86 -25.15 30.45
C ILE A 405 20.55 -24.50 30.89
N LEU A 406 19.42 -25.17 30.70
CA LEU A 406 18.11 -24.70 31.18
C LEU A 406 18.05 -24.80 32.71
N VAL A 407 18.52 -25.91 33.28
CA VAL A 407 18.60 -26.10 34.74
C VAL A 407 19.53 -25.06 35.36
N ASP A 408 20.74 -24.91 34.83
CA ASP A 408 21.75 -23.93 35.24
C ASP A 408 21.18 -22.50 35.16
N MET A 409 20.39 -22.21 34.12
CA MET A 409 19.71 -20.92 33.97
C MET A 409 18.66 -20.70 35.06
N LEU A 410 17.81 -21.68 35.36
CA LEU A 410 16.84 -21.55 36.46
C LEU A 410 17.50 -21.40 37.83
N GLU A 411 18.63 -22.06 38.06
CA GLU A 411 19.35 -22.01 39.33
C GLU A 411 20.13 -20.68 39.52
N GLN A 412 20.64 -20.08 38.45
CA GLN A 412 21.49 -18.87 38.53
C GLN A 412 20.79 -17.56 38.14
N ASN A 413 19.69 -17.62 37.39
CA ASN A 413 18.91 -16.44 37.06
C ASN A 413 17.89 -16.16 38.17
N GLU A 414 17.91 -14.95 38.72
CA GLU A 414 17.04 -14.56 39.82
C GLU A 414 15.78 -13.79 39.35
N SER A 415 15.82 -13.19 38.16
CA SER A 415 14.77 -12.28 37.67
C SER A 415 13.63 -12.97 36.93
N LEU A 416 13.90 -14.11 36.28
CA LEU A 416 12.94 -14.83 35.46
C LEU A 416 11.87 -15.45 36.36
N MET A 417 10.61 -15.15 36.04
CA MET A 417 9.41 -15.62 36.73
C MET A 417 8.57 -16.54 35.85
N LEU A 418 8.70 -16.46 34.52
CA LEU A 418 8.00 -17.35 33.61
C LEU A 418 8.91 -17.83 32.49
N LEU A 419 8.97 -19.15 32.30
CA LEU A 419 9.56 -19.79 31.15
C LEU A 419 8.53 -20.66 30.44
N ASN A 420 8.21 -20.34 29.19
CA ASN A 420 7.32 -21.15 28.37
C ASN A 420 8.09 -21.93 27.30
N LEU A 421 8.00 -23.26 27.37
CA LEU A 421 8.60 -24.26 26.49
C LEU A 421 7.54 -25.23 25.94
N GLU A 422 6.26 -24.85 25.95
CA GLU A 422 5.18 -25.67 25.38
C GLU A 422 5.45 -25.98 23.91
N ASN A 423 5.16 -27.21 23.50
CA ASN A 423 5.29 -27.66 22.12
C ASN A 423 6.71 -27.53 21.52
N CYS A 424 7.76 -27.49 22.35
CA CYS A 424 9.15 -27.40 21.90
C CYS A 424 9.84 -28.73 21.55
N GLN A 425 9.11 -29.85 21.56
CA GLN A 425 9.63 -31.21 21.26
C GLN A 425 10.77 -31.66 22.19
N LEU A 426 10.72 -31.26 23.45
CA LEU A 426 11.67 -31.67 24.49
C LEU A 426 11.56 -33.18 24.75
N PHE A 427 12.69 -33.90 24.69
CA PHE A 427 12.73 -35.34 24.98
C PHE A 427 12.67 -35.59 26.48
N ARG A 428 12.04 -36.71 26.92
CA ARG A 428 11.77 -37.02 28.34
C ARG A 428 13.00 -36.96 29.26
N HIS A 429 14.19 -37.25 28.75
CA HIS A 429 15.41 -37.27 29.57
C HIS A 429 15.89 -35.84 29.85
N GLY A 430 15.72 -35.36 31.09
CA GLY A 430 16.11 -34.02 31.53
C GLY A 430 14.93 -33.09 31.87
N VAL A 431 13.71 -33.39 31.39
CA VAL A 431 12.50 -32.61 31.70
C VAL A 431 12.15 -32.69 33.19
N GLU A 432 12.29 -33.86 33.81
CA GLU A 432 12.04 -34.04 35.25
C GLU A 432 12.96 -33.15 36.10
N GLN A 433 14.26 -33.09 35.75
CA GLN A 433 15.22 -32.22 36.44
C GLN A 433 14.88 -30.74 36.27
N LEU A 434 14.43 -30.34 35.08
CA LEU A 434 13.98 -28.98 34.82
C LEU A 434 12.75 -28.61 35.66
N ILE A 435 11.76 -29.50 35.72
CA ILE A 435 10.55 -29.33 36.54
C ILE A 435 10.93 -29.25 38.02
N ASP A 436 11.81 -30.10 38.50
CA ASP A 436 12.26 -30.10 39.89
C ASP A 436 13.07 -28.86 40.24
N SER A 437 13.88 -28.34 39.31
CA SER A 437 14.57 -27.05 39.48
C SER A 437 13.59 -25.89 39.53
N ALA A 438 12.61 -25.86 38.61
CA ALA A 438 11.55 -24.85 38.59
C ALA A 438 10.74 -24.80 39.89
N LYS A 439 10.36 -25.97 40.47
CA LYS A 439 9.63 -26.05 41.75
C LYS A 439 10.38 -25.49 42.95
N LYS A 440 11.72 -25.41 42.89
CA LYS A 440 12.53 -24.83 43.97
C LYS A 440 12.51 -23.29 43.95
N LYS A 441 12.09 -22.69 42.84
CA LYS A 441 12.09 -21.24 42.65
C LYS A 441 10.73 -20.66 43.07
N GLU A 442 10.76 -19.69 43.99
CA GLU A 442 9.53 -19.02 44.43
C GLU A 442 8.95 -18.14 43.32
N ASN A 443 7.62 -18.13 43.19
CA ASN A 443 6.87 -17.34 42.19
C ASN A 443 7.33 -17.58 40.74
N PHE A 444 7.76 -18.81 40.43
CA PHE A 444 8.18 -19.21 39.10
C PHE A 444 7.15 -20.13 38.43
N GLU A 445 6.84 -19.85 37.16
CA GLU A 445 5.94 -20.61 36.32
C GLU A 445 6.71 -21.24 35.15
N LEU A 446 6.68 -22.56 35.07
CA LEU A 446 7.20 -23.33 33.93
C LEU A 446 6.03 -23.89 33.13
N LEU A 447 5.87 -23.44 31.89
CA LEU A 447 4.90 -24.00 30.95
C LEU A 447 5.63 -25.00 30.04
N ILE A 448 5.26 -26.28 30.13
CA ILE A 448 5.88 -27.39 29.39
C ILE A 448 4.87 -28.54 29.23
N ASN A 449 4.95 -29.28 28.12
CA ASN A 449 4.04 -30.38 27.78
C ASN A 449 4.35 -31.70 28.48
#